data_AF-A0A7S4E756-F1
#
_entry.id   AF-A0A7S4E756-F1
#
_cell.length_a   1.000
_cell.length_b   1.000
_cell.length_c   1.000
_cell.angle_alpha   90.00
_cell.angle_beta   90.00
_cell.angle_gamma   90.00
#
_symmetry.space_group_name_H-M   'P 1'
#
loop_
_entity.id
_entity.type
_entity.pdbx_description
1 polymer ?
#
loop_
_entity_poly.entity_id
_entity_poly.type
_entity_poly.pdbx_seq_one_letter_code
_entity_poly.pdbx_strand_id
1 'polypeptide(L)'
;MHNFEHAEACVLTRKTISAAVLELGEDHETTLLLRHQLCQGLIRGGAQTRDDIADALESIIDAFKRFQRVFGVSHPHTNAAWLDLLYTRNMLTEDEPEKIPQHVKDLKWRGSGKWSTTTRVGESSRADAEDESR
;
A
#
# COMPACT_ATOMS: atom_id res chain seq x y z
N MET A 1 -3.71 20.82 17.36
CA MET A 1 -5.04 20.46 16.83
C MET A 1 -4.99 19.41 15.72
N HIS A 2 -3.83 19.11 15.10
CA HIS A 2 -3.69 18.13 14.01
C HIS A 2 -4.09 16.66 14.32
N ASN A 3 -4.10 16.22 15.59
CA ASN A 3 -4.48 14.83 15.92
C ASN A 3 -5.98 14.52 15.72
N PHE A 4 -6.86 15.52 15.84
CA PHE A 4 -8.31 15.29 15.70
C PHE A 4 -8.72 15.06 14.23
N GLU A 5 -8.09 15.79 13.31
CA GLU A 5 -8.35 15.66 11.87
C GLU A 5 -7.88 14.29 11.33
N HIS A 6 -6.81 13.74 11.88
CA HIS A 6 -6.31 12.41 11.50
C HIS A 6 -7.24 11.28 11.95
N ALA A 7 -7.79 11.35 13.16
CA ALA A 7 -8.74 10.33 13.64
C ALA A 7 -10.03 10.33 12.80
N GLU A 8 -10.56 11.51 12.48
CA GLU A 8 -11.75 11.64 11.63
C GLU A 8 -11.48 11.15 10.20
N ALA A 9 -10.32 11.48 9.63
CA ALA A 9 -9.90 10.99 8.33
C ALA A 9 -9.81 9.45 8.30
N CYS A 10 -9.28 8.82 9.35
CA CYS A 10 -9.24 7.35 9.45
C CYS A 10 -10.64 6.73 9.49
N VAL A 11 -11.57 7.31 10.26
CA VAL A 11 -12.96 6.83 10.32
C VAL A 11 -13.64 6.95 8.96
N LEU A 12 -13.47 8.09 8.28
CA LEU A 12 -14.03 8.29 6.94
C LEU A 12 -13.40 7.31 5.94
N THR A 13 -12.09 7.14 5.96
CA THR A 13 -11.37 6.22 5.07
C THR A 13 -11.84 4.78 5.26
N ARG A 14 -12.08 4.33 6.50
CA ARG A 14 -12.66 2.99 6.76
C ARG A 14 -14.02 2.81 6.09
N LYS A 15 -14.91 3.81 6.20
CA LYS A 15 -16.22 3.77 5.52
C LYS A 15 -16.07 3.74 4.00
N THR A 16 -15.16 4.53 3.45
CA THR A 16 -14.88 4.55 2.02
C THR A 16 -14.30 3.22 1.53
N ILE A 17 -13.44 2.55 2.31
CA ILE A 17 -12.96 1.20 2.00
C ILE A 17 -14.13 0.23 1.93
N SER A 18 -15.04 0.24 2.92
CA SER A 18 -16.21 -0.65 2.90
C SER A 18 -17.09 -0.44 1.66
N ALA A 19 -17.33 0.81 1.27
CA ALA A 19 -18.06 1.12 0.05
C ALA A 19 -17.29 0.67 -1.21
N ALA A 20 -16.00 0.98 -1.30
CA ALA A 20 -15.16 0.60 -2.42
C ALA A 20 -15.04 -0.93 -2.58
N VAL A 21 -14.97 -1.68 -1.49
CA VAL A 21 -15.00 -3.16 -1.51
C VAL A 21 -16.31 -3.68 -2.11
N LEU A 22 -17.44 -3.07 -1.78
CA LEU A 22 -18.76 -3.49 -2.28
C LEU A 22 -18.97 -3.13 -3.75
N GLU A 23 -18.51 -1.96 -4.19
CA GLU A 23 -18.73 -1.46 -5.55
C GLU A 23 -17.67 -1.90 -6.55
N LEU A 24 -16.39 -1.89 -6.13
CA LEU A 24 -15.23 -2.09 -6.99
C LEU A 24 -14.53 -3.42 -6.74
N GLY A 25 -14.71 -4.00 -5.56
CA GLY A 25 -14.05 -5.22 -5.12
C GLY A 25 -12.76 -4.97 -4.33
N GLU A 26 -12.29 -6.02 -3.66
CA GLU A 26 -11.13 -5.97 -2.77
C GLU A 26 -9.78 -5.78 -3.49
N ASP A 27 -9.68 -6.23 -4.74
CA ASP A 27 -8.45 -6.16 -5.53
C ASP A 27 -8.40 -4.90 -6.42
N HIS A 28 -9.42 -4.04 -6.37
CA HIS A 28 -9.44 -2.80 -7.15
C HIS A 28 -8.39 -1.81 -6.64
N GLU A 29 -7.72 -1.12 -7.57
CA GLU A 29 -6.66 -0.17 -7.28
C GLU A 29 -7.05 0.88 -6.23
N THR A 30 -8.23 1.47 -6.37
CA THR A 30 -8.80 2.45 -5.43
C THR A 30 -8.93 1.87 -4.02
N THR A 31 -9.45 0.65 -3.90
CA THR A 31 -9.61 -0.03 -2.60
C THR A 31 -8.26 -0.25 -1.94
N LEU A 32 -7.26 -0.70 -2.71
CA LEU A 32 -5.91 -0.94 -2.22
C LEU A 32 -5.22 0.36 -1.80
N LEU A 33 -5.37 1.43 -2.59
CA LEU A 33 -4.84 2.76 -2.25
C LEU A 33 -5.48 3.31 -0.97
N LEU A 34 -6.78 3.16 -0.79
CA LEU A 34 -7.47 3.58 0.44
C LEU A 34 -6.97 2.83 1.68
N ARG A 35 -6.68 1.53 1.56
CA ARG A 35 -6.08 0.73 2.65
C ARG A 35 -4.67 1.25 3.03
N HIS A 36 -3.86 1.59 2.03
CA HIS A 36 -2.56 2.22 2.25
C HIS A 36 -2.69 3.59 2.94
N GLN A 37 -3.62 4.44 2.49
CA GLN A 37 -3.87 5.74 3.11
C GLN A 37 -4.38 5.62 4.56
N LEU A 38 -5.23 4.64 4.84
CA LEU A 38 -5.67 4.34 6.21
C LEU A 38 -4.48 3.97 7.11
N CYS A 39 -3.57 3.12 6.62
CA CYS A 39 -2.36 2.75 7.36
C CYS A 39 -1.51 3.98 7.71
N GLN A 40 -1.26 4.87 6.75
CA GLN A 40 -0.53 6.13 7.00
C GLN A 40 -1.22 7.03 8.04
N GLY A 41 -2.55 7.17 7.95
CA GLY A 41 -3.33 7.93 8.94
C GLY A 41 -3.26 7.30 10.34
N LEU A 42 -3.32 5.97 10.40
CA LEU A 42 -3.14 5.15 11.61
C LEU A 42 -1.69 5.06 12.10
N ILE A 43 -0.75 5.74 11.46
CA ILE A 43 0.64 5.78 11.94
C ILE A 43 1.00 7.21 12.33
N ARG A 44 0.57 8.19 11.53
CA ARG A 44 0.91 9.61 11.69
C ARG A 44 -0.01 10.35 12.67
N GLY A 45 -1.16 9.78 13.03
CA GLY A 45 -2.15 10.40 13.91
C GLY A 45 -1.74 10.67 15.36
N GLY A 46 -0.56 10.21 15.80
CA GLY A 46 0.05 10.57 17.11
C GLY A 46 -0.69 10.13 18.38
N ALA A 47 -1.90 9.54 18.26
CA ALA A 47 -2.73 9.07 19.37
C ALA A 47 -3.25 7.63 19.12
N GLN A 48 -2.43 6.80 18.47
CA GLN A 48 -2.76 5.41 18.16
C GLN A 48 -2.63 4.56 19.42
N THR A 49 -3.59 3.69 19.68
CA THR A 49 -3.37 2.58 20.62
C THR A 49 -2.54 1.50 19.93
N ARG A 50 -1.91 0.60 20.70
CA ARG A 50 -1.17 -0.53 20.11
C ARG A 50 -2.08 -1.46 19.30
N ASP A 51 -3.34 -1.61 19.71
CA ASP A 51 -4.33 -2.39 18.97
C ASP A 51 -4.61 -1.77 17.61
N ASP A 52 -4.65 -0.43 17.51
CA ASP A 52 -4.77 0.28 16.23
C ASP A 52 -3.57 0.03 15.32
N ILE A 53 -2.35 -0.01 15.88
CA ILE A 53 -1.12 -0.29 15.13
C ILE A 53 -1.08 -1.75 14.66
N ALA A 54 -1.52 -2.70 15.50
CA ALA A 54 -1.62 -4.12 15.14
C ALA A 54 -2.66 -4.35 14.03
N ASP A 55 -3.83 -3.71 14.14
CA ASP A 55 -4.86 -3.74 13.10
C ASP A 55 -4.37 -3.11 11.78
N ALA A 56 -3.65 -1.99 11.87
CA ALA A 56 -3.03 -1.35 10.71
C ALA A 56 -1.99 -2.26 10.05
N LEU A 57 -1.22 -3.02 10.85
CA LEU A 57 -0.22 -3.96 10.36
C LEU A 57 -0.87 -5.12 9.59
N GLU A 58 -1.92 -5.75 10.12
CA GLU A 58 -2.63 -6.82 9.40
C GLU A 58 -3.28 -6.29 8.10
N SER A 59 -3.87 -5.09 8.15
CA SER A 59 -4.47 -4.46 6.99
C SER A 59 -3.45 -4.19 5.86
N ILE A 60 -2.26 -3.67 6.21
CA ILE A 60 -1.23 -3.40 5.20
C ILE A 60 -0.57 -4.68 4.66
N ILE A 61 -0.52 -5.76 5.45
CA ILE A 61 -0.07 -7.08 4.97
C ILE A 61 -1.00 -7.63 3.89
N ASP A 62 -2.31 -7.57 4.12
CA ASP A 62 -3.29 -8.01 3.12
C ASP A 62 -3.23 -7.13 1.86
N ALA A 63 -3.21 -5.81 2.04
CA ALA A 63 -3.05 -4.86 0.94
C ALA A 63 -1.76 -5.12 0.15
N PHE A 64 -0.64 -5.36 0.82
CA PHE A 64 0.64 -5.69 0.17
C PHE A 64 0.55 -6.96 -0.68
N LYS A 65 -0.04 -8.04 -0.16
CA LYS A 65 -0.26 -9.29 -0.93
C LYS A 65 -1.13 -9.04 -2.16
N ARG A 66 -2.16 -8.18 -2.05
CA ARG A 66 -3.01 -7.78 -3.17
C ARG A 66 -2.29 -6.90 -4.18
N PHE A 67 -1.52 -5.92 -3.72
CA PHE A 67 -0.67 -5.08 -4.57
C PHE A 67 0.30 -5.94 -5.40
N GLN A 68 0.90 -6.98 -4.79
CA GLN A 68 1.73 -7.94 -5.50
C GLN A 68 0.96 -8.73 -6.57
N ARG A 69 -0.29 -9.13 -6.31
CA ARG A 69 -1.12 -9.86 -7.29
C ARG A 69 -1.60 -8.98 -8.44
N VAL A 70 -2.02 -7.76 -8.14
CA VAL A 70 -2.67 -6.85 -9.09
C VAL A 70 -1.65 -6.09 -9.94
N PHE A 71 -0.63 -5.49 -9.30
CA PHE A 71 0.35 -4.65 -9.98
C PHE A 71 1.70 -5.32 -10.17
N GLY A 72 1.95 -6.44 -9.50
CA GLY A 72 3.23 -7.13 -9.52
C GLY A 72 4.23 -6.63 -8.48
N VAL A 73 5.33 -7.37 -8.37
CA VAL A 73 6.36 -7.19 -7.33
C VAL A 73 7.27 -5.99 -7.53
N SER A 74 7.27 -5.35 -8.70
CA SER A 74 8.14 -4.19 -8.99
C SER A 74 7.39 -2.86 -9.02
N HIS A 75 6.08 -2.88 -8.74
CA HIS A 75 5.25 -1.69 -8.85
C HIS A 75 5.53 -0.69 -7.70
N PRO A 76 5.55 0.62 -7.97
CA PRO A 76 5.73 1.65 -6.94
C PRO A 76 4.77 1.51 -5.75
N HIS A 77 3.50 1.16 -5.99
CA HIS A 77 2.53 0.95 -4.90
C HIS A 77 2.87 -0.29 -4.04
N THR A 78 3.35 -1.37 -4.65
CA THR A 78 3.80 -2.56 -3.90
C THR A 78 5.00 -2.22 -3.02
N ASN A 79 5.93 -1.39 -3.51
CA ASN A 79 7.07 -0.89 -2.74
C ASN A 79 6.62 0.04 -1.60
N ALA A 80 5.69 0.95 -1.87
CA ALA A 80 5.16 1.85 -0.84
C ALA A 80 4.46 1.07 0.27
N ALA A 81 3.62 0.08 -0.08
CA ALA A 81 2.97 -0.80 0.90
C ALA A 81 3.98 -1.61 1.73
N TRP A 82 5.09 -2.03 1.12
CA TRP A 82 6.19 -2.68 1.83
C TRP A 82 6.90 -1.75 2.82
N LEU A 83 7.18 -0.51 2.43
CA LEU A 83 7.80 0.48 3.31
C LEU A 83 6.92 0.81 4.51
N ASP A 84 5.62 0.99 4.28
CA ASP A 84 4.66 1.22 5.34
C ASP A 84 4.59 0.03 6.30
N LEU A 85 4.54 -1.20 5.77
CA LEU A 85 4.58 -2.41 6.59
C LEU A 85 5.83 -2.46 7.49
N LEU A 86 7.01 -2.17 6.93
CA LEU A 86 8.24 -2.13 7.72
C LEU A 86 8.18 -1.06 8.81
N TYR A 87 7.63 0.11 8.50
CA TYR A 87 7.49 1.19 9.47
C TYR A 87 6.54 0.79 10.60
N THR A 88 5.34 0.30 10.29
CA THR A 88 4.36 -0.17 11.29
C THR A 88 4.91 -1.30 12.15
N ARG A 89 5.63 -2.25 11.54
CA ARG A 89 6.30 -3.33 12.25
C ARG A 89 7.35 -2.79 13.22
N ASN A 90 8.15 -1.82 12.78
CA ASN A 90 9.22 -1.26 13.62
C ASN A 90 8.64 -0.54 14.86
N MET A 91 7.52 0.16 14.71
CA MET A 91 6.81 0.76 15.85
C MET A 91 6.36 -0.27 16.89
N LEU A 92 6.01 -1.50 16.48
CA LEU A 92 5.73 -2.60 17.41
C LEU A 92 7.01 -3.24 17.96
N THR A 93 8.10 -3.31 17.19
CA THR A 93 9.38 -3.91 17.64
C THR A 93 10.10 -3.10 18.70
N GLU A 94 10.01 -1.76 18.65
CA GLU A 94 10.69 -0.87 19.61
C GLU A 94 10.11 -1.04 21.03
N ASP A 95 8.86 -1.47 21.10
CA ASP A 95 8.07 -1.50 22.32
C ASP A 95 7.92 -2.92 22.90
N GLU A 96 7.54 -3.93 22.09
CA GLU A 96 7.33 -5.33 22.52
C GLU A 96 7.53 -6.34 21.35
N PRO A 97 8.79 -6.77 21.06
CA PRO A 97 9.11 -7.60 19.90
C PRO A 97 8.45 -9.00 19.89
N GLU A 98 7.95 -9.45 21.03
CA GLU A 98 7.21 -10.70 21.21
C GLU A 98 5.82 -10.67 20.57
N LYS A 99 5.18 -9.50 20.45
CA LYS A 99 3.81 -9.37 19.95
C LYS A 99 3.70 -9.22 18.43
N ILE A 100 4.82 -9.11 17.73
CA ILE A 100 4.82 -9.08 16.26
C ILE A 100 4.29 -10.43 15.77
N PRO A 101 3.21 -10.47 14.97
CA PRO A 101 2.67 -11.73 14.49
C PRO A 101 3.71 -12.51 13.67
N GLN A 102 3.76 -13.83 13.84
CA GLN A 102 4.85 -14.66 13.31
C GLN A 102 4.97 -14.56 11.78
N HIS A 103 3.85 -14.52 11.06
CA HIS A 103 3.85 -14.35 9.60
C HIS A 103 4.45 -13.03 9.13
N VAL A 104 4.50 -12.01 9.99
CA VAL A 104 5.16 -10.71 9.72
C VAL A 104 6.66 -10.82 9.88
N LYS A 105 7.13 -11.58 10.87
CA LYS A 105 8.56 -11.87 11.08
C LYS A 105 9.13 -12.65 9.90
N ASP A 106 8.34 -13.57 9.35
CA ASP A 106 8.73 -14.43 8.23
C ASP A 106 8.60 -13.73 6.87
N LEU A 107 7.98 -12.56 6.83
CA LEU A 107 7.76 -11.81 5.61
C LEU A 107 9.09 -11.26 5.08
N LYS A 108 9.54 -11.79 3.95
CA LYS A 108 10.75 -11.36 3.25
C LYS A 108 10.40 -10.71 1.93
N TRP A 109 10.81 -9.45 1.75
CA TRP A 109 10.74 -8.78 0.46
C TRP A 109 11.73 -9.40 -0.53
N ARG A 110 11.24 -9.73 -1.72
CA ARG A 110 12.04 -10.33 -2.81
C ARG A 110 12.21 -9.42 -4.02
N GLY A 111 11.65 -8.21 -4.00
CA GLY A 111 11.61 -7.31 -5.16
C GLY A 111 12.62 -6.16 -5.08
N SER A 112 13.92 -6.42 -5.05
CA SER A 112 14.92 -5.36 -5.30
C SER A 112 15.34 -5.31 -6.77
N GLY A 113 14.36 -5.23 -7.67
CA GLY A 113 14.59 -4.81 -9.04
C GLY A 113 14.61 -3.28 -9.08
N LYS A 114 15.77 -2.69 -9.37
CA LYS A 114 16.00 -1.24 -9.50
C LYS A 114 14.78 -0.52 -10.11
N TRP A 115 14.21 0.44 -9.38
CA TRP A 115 13.30 1.41 -9.98
C TRP A 115 14.15 2.26 -10.94
N SER A 116 14.18 1.91 -12.22
CA SER A 116 14.73 2.84 -13.21
C SER A 116 13.78 4.02 -13.23
N THR A 117 14.21 5.16 -12.69
CA THR A 117 13.51 6.45 -12.74
C THR A 117 13.34 7.02 -14.15
N THR A 118 13.42 6.18 -15.18
CA THR A 118 13.50 6.62 -16.57
C THR A 118 12.62 5.72 -17.43
N THR A 119 11.31 5.79 -17.20
CA THR A 119 10.40 5.70 -18.34
C THR A 119 10.42 7.08 -18.98
N ARG A 120 11.20 7.19 -20.06
CA ARG A 120 11.20 8.32 -20.98
C ARG A 120 9.75 8.52 -21.44
N VAL A 121 9.09 9.55 -20.92
CA VAL A 121 7.85 10.05 -21.49
C VAL A 121 8.19 10.51 -22.90
N GLY A 122 7.63 9.84 -23.89
CA GLY A 122 7.79 10.19 -25.30
C GLY A 122 8.27 9.03 -26.13
N GLU A 123 7.40 8.05 -26.33
CA GLU A 123 7.29 7.28 -27.57
C GLU A 123 5.96 6.51 -27.53
N SER A 124 4.88 7.25 -27.73
CA SER A 124 3.66 6.72 -28.32
C SER A 124 3.44 7.48 -29.61
N SER A 125 3.03 6.75 -30.65
CA SER A 125 2.55 7.20 -31.97
C SER A 125 3.56 7.14 -33.12
N ARG A 126 3.73 5.94 -33.69
CA ARG A 126 3.28 5.68 -35.07
C ARG A 126 3.30 4.18 -35.36
N ALA A 127 2.15 3.54 -35.20
CA ALA A 127 1.82 2.38 -36.01
C ALA A 127 1.14 2.90 -37.29
N ASP A 128 1.50 2.25 -38.38
CA ASP A 128 0.72 2.00 -39.60
C ASP A 128 0.77 2.96 -40.80
N ALA A 129 0.97 2.29 -41.95
CA ALA A 129 0.81 2.65 -43.37
C ALA A 129 1.88 3.59 -43.96
N GLU A 130 2.51 3.33 -45.11
CA GLU A 130 2.07 2.71 -46.38
C GLU A 130 3.28 1.98 -47.02
N ASP A 131 3.19 0.70 -47.39
CA ASP A 131 2.96 0.23 -48.76
C ASP A 131 3.29 1.24 -49.88
N GLU A 132 4.41 1.05 -50.59
CA GLU A 132 4.47 1.17 -52.06
C GLU A 132 5.85 0.73 -52.60
N SER A 133 5.84 -0.45 -53.24
CA SER A 133 6.47 -0.74 -54.54
C SER A 133 7.64 0.15 -55.02
N ARG A 134 8.85 -0.43 -55.11
CA ARG A 134 9.59 -0.71 -56.37
C ARG A 134 11.07 -1.00 -56.16
#